data_AF-A0A1Q6R2H3-F1
#
_entry.id   AF-A0A1Q6R2H3-F1
#
_cell.length_a   1.000
_cell.length_b   1.000
_cell.length_c   1.000
_cell.angle_alpha   90.00
_cell.angle_beta   90.00
_cell.angle_gamma   90.00
#
_symmetry.space_group_name_H-M   'P 1'
#
loop_
_entity.id
_entity.type
_entity.pdbx_description
1 polymer ?
#
loop_
_entity_poly.entity_id
_entity_poly.type
_entity_poly.pdbx_seq_one_letter_code
_entity_poly.pdbx_strand_id
1 'polypeptide(L)'
;MAILAKECPLCGGKMMPPRCASYLTTVDDPGLPIMERHMKVLIYTCETCRYVAMFAPPSPLEEFEKRQAEEQAITDPVERFIYNFREYSDEKLQQVIDGRGYVPEAKKAAKQLLYRRRYGE
;
A
#
# COMPACT_ATOMS: atom_id res chain seq x y z
N MET A 1 8.84 10.52 -11.32
CA MET A 1 8.88 9.34 -12.21
C MET A 1 8.90 8.10 -11.34
N ALA A 2 7.81 7.32 -11.32
CA ALA A 2 7.81 6.05 -10.60
C ALA A 2 8.55 5.03 -11.46
N ILE A 3 9.74 4.58 -11.03
CA ILE A 3 10.44 3.48 -11.68
C ILE A 3 9.53 2.25 -11.52
N LEU A 4 8.87 1.85 -12.60
CA LEU A 4 8.21 0.56 -12.66
C LEU A 4 9.32 -0.48 -12.50
N ALA A 5 9.36 -1.18 -11.37
CA ALA A 5 10.39 -2.17 -11.02
C ALA A 5 10.46 -3.39 -11.98
N LYS A 6 9.85 -3.29 -13.17
CA LYS A 6 9.77 -4.31 -14.21
C LYS A 6 10.87 -4.17 -15.27
N GLU A 7 11.47 -3.00 -15.44
CA GLU A 7 12.46 -2.73 -16.51
C GLU A 7 13.82 -2.26 -15.97
N CYS A 8 14.89 -2.75 -16.59
CA CYS A 8 16.26 -2.45 -16.21
C CYS A 8 16.63 -1.05 -16.70
N PRO A 9 17.07 -0.13 -15.83
CA PRO A 9 17.41 1.23 -16.22
C PRO A 9 18.66 1.30 -17.13
N LEU A 10 19.49 0.24 -17.17
CA LEU A 10 20.72 0.23 -17.97
C LEU A 10 20.52 -0.33 -19.38
N CYS A 11 19.68 -1.36 -19.55
CA CYS A 11 19.57 -2.06 -20.84
C CYS A 11 18.12 -2.25 -21.33
N GLY A 12 17.12 -1.77 -20.59
CA GLY A 12 15.70 -2.00 -20.89
C GLY A 12 15.22 -3.44 -20.72
N GLY A 13 16.12 -4.36 -20.32
CA GLY A 13 15.78 -5.77 -20.08
C GLY A 13 14.81 -5.94 -18.90
N LYS A 14 14.11 -7.08 -18.85
CA LYS A 14 13.17 -7.38 -17.77
C LYS A 14 13.92 -7.57 -16.44
N MET A 15 13.41 -6.93 -15.39
CA MET A 15 13.88 -7.14 -14.02
C MET A 15 13.17 -8.34 -13.40
N MET A 16 13.95 -9.25 -12.82
CA MET A 16 13.42 -10.39 -12.09
C MET A 16 13.06 -9.98 -10.66
N PRO A 17 11.83 -10.27 -10.20
CA PRO A 17 11.43 -9.97 -8.83
C PRO A 17 12.16 -10.86 -7.82
N PRO A 18 12.37 -10.38 -6.59
CA PRO A 18 12.96 -11.17 -5.53
C PRO A 18 12.10 -12.40 -5.23
N ARG A 19 12.70 -13.59 -5.26
CA ARG A 19 12.03 -14.86 -4.95
C ARG A 19 11.89 -15.10 -3.44
N CYS A 20 12.71 -14.42 -2.64
CA CYS A 20 12.78 -14.57 -1.18
C CYS A 20 12.88 -13.19 -0.53
N ALA A 21 12.52 -13.10 0.75
CA ALA A 21 12.81 -11.90 1.54
C ALA A 21 14.32 -11.75 1.70
N SER A 22 14.88 -10.62 1.26
CA SER A 22 16.27 -10.25 1.47
C SER A 22 16.37 -9.22 2.58
N TYR A 23 17.49 -9.22 3.30
CA TYR A 23 17.76 -8.30 4.40
C TYR A 23 19.14 -7.70 4.22
N LEU A 24 19.25 -6.39 4.45
CA LEU A 24 20.54 -5.70 4.53
C LEU A 24 20.78 -5.28 5.97
N THR A 25 21.99 -5.51 6.46
CA THR A 25 22.43 -4.95 7.73
C THR A 25 22.64 -3.45 7.52
N THR A 26 21.85 -2.63 8.22
CA THR A 26 21.94 -1.17 8.16
C THR A 26 22.77 -0.59 9.29
N VAL A 27 22.93 -1.34 10.40
CA VAL A 27 23.72 -0.94 11.57
C VAL A 27 24.60 -2.10 12.01
N ASP A 28 25.91 -1.86 12.10
CA ASP A 28 26.89 -2.86 12.55
C ASP A 28 27.10 -2.76 14.07
N ASP A 29 26.02 -2.92 14.83
CA ASP A 29 26.06 -2.95 16.30
C ASP A 29 25.55 -4.31 16.81
N PRO A 30 26.43 -5.15 17.37
CA PRO A 30 26.08 -6.46 17.89
C PRO A 30 25.28 -6.44 19.20
N GLY A 31 24.89 -5.28 19.73
CA GLY A 31 24.02 -5.11 20.91
C GLY A 31 22.52 -4.92 20.60
N LEU A 32 22.14 -4.49 19.39
CA LEU A 32 20.75 -4.15 19.06
C LEU A 32 19.87 -5.37 18.74
N PRO A 33 18.54 -5.34 18.86
CA PRO A 33 17.68 -6.39 18.33
C PRO A 33 17.87 -6.60 16.81
N ILE A 34 17.71 -7.84 16.32
CA ILE A 34 17.80 -8.19 14.87
C ILE A 34 16.90 -7.29 14.01
N MET A 35 15.70 -6.96 14.50
CA MET A 35 14.75 -6.08 13.80
C MET A 35 15.24 -4.64 13.64
N GLU A 36 16.18 -4.19 14.48
CA GLU A 36 16.77 -2.85 14.43
C GLU A 36 18.09 -2.84 13.63
N ARG A 37 18.75 -4.00 13.50
CA ARG A 37 19.98 -4.14 12.71
C ARG A 37 19.74 -4.34 11.22
N HIS A 38 18.60 -4.94 10.86
CA HIS A 38 18.36 -5.42 9.50
C HIS A 38 17.12 -4.79 8.89
N MET A 39 17.28 -4.18 7.72
CA MET A 39 16.18 -3.70 6.89
C MET A 39 15.85 -4.74 5.82
N LYS A 40 14.57 -5.12 5.73
CA LYS A 40 14.08 -5.94 4.62
C LYS A 40 14.25 -5.14 3.33
N VAL A 41 14.74 -5.76 2.26
CA VAL A 41 14.86 -5.15 0.94
C VAL A 41 14.35 -6.09 -0.14
N LEU A 42 13.86 -5.48 -1.22
CA LEU A 42 13.49 -6.16 -2.45
C LEU A 42 14.63 -5.99 -3.45
N ILE A 43 15.30 -7.09 -3.75
CA ILE A 43 16.43 -7.11 -4.69
C ILE A 43 15.91 -7.60 -6.04
N TYR A 44 15.99 -6.74 -7.05
CA TYR A 44 15.67 -7.07 -8.43
C TYR A 44 16.95 -7.20 -9.22
N THR A 45 17.03 -8.22 -10.06
CA THR A 45 18.21 -8.47 -10.90
C THR A 45 17.81 -8.48 -12.37
N CYS A 46 18.62 -7.84 -13.20
CA CYS A 46 18.50 -7.95 -14.65
C CYS A 46 19.29 -9.17 -15.12
N GLU A 47 18.65 -10.10 -15.83
CA GLU A 47 19.34 -11.30 -16.32
C GLU A 47 20.31 -10.98 -17.47
N THR A 48 20.04 -9.92 -18.25
CA THR A 48 20.81 -9.54 -19.43
C THR A 48 22.15 -8.88 -19.07
N CYS A 49 22.12 -7.82 -18.26
CA CYS A 49 23.33 -7.05 -17.93
C CYS A 49 23.79 -7.22 -16.47
N ARG A 50 23.13 -8.10 -15.70
CA ARG A 50 23.43 -8.37 -14.28
C ARG A 50 23.32 -7.15 -13.36
N TYR A 51 22.64 -6.09 -13.80
CA TYR A 51 22.31 -4.96 -12.95
C TYR A 51 21.44 -5.39 -11.76
N VAL A 52 21.73 -4.83 -10.59
CA VAL A 52 20.99 -5.09 -9.35
C VAL A 52 20.37 -3.80 -8.87
N ALA A 53 19.06 -3.79 -8.69
CA ALA A 53 18.33 -2.72 -8.03
C ALA A 53 17.83 -3.19 -6.67
N MET A 54 18.04 -2.38 -5.64
CA MET A 54 17.57 -2.68 -4.29
C MET A 54 16.53 -1.63 -3.90
N PHE A 55 15.36 -2.09 -3.46
CA PHE A 55 14.29 -1.23 -2.97
C PHE A 55 14.02 -1.58 -1.52
N ALA A 56 14.15 -0.58 -0.64
CA ALA A 56 13.56 -0.69 0.68
C ALA A 56 12.03 -0.64 0.53
N PRO A 57 11.27 -1.54 1.17
CA PRO A 57 9.85 -1.32 1.34
C PRO A 57 9.67 -0.01 2.14
N PRO A 58 8.58 0.73 1.89
CA PRO A 58 8.32 1.95 2.65
C PRO A 58 8.25 1.62 4.14
N SER A 59 8.79 2.52 4.96
CA SER A 59 8.67 2.43 6.41
C SER A 59 7.20 2.56 6.83
N PRO A 60 6.80 2.07 8.02
CA PRO A 60 5.45 2.26 8.53
C PRO A 60 5.02 3.74 8.57
N LEU A 61 5.97 4.66 8.79
CA LEU A 61 5.73 6.10 8.76
C LEU A 61 5.42 6.58 7.35
N GLU A 62 6.24 6.21 6.36
CA GLU A 62 6.00 6.58 4.95
C GLU A 62 4.69 5.99 4.42
N GLU A 63 4.33 4.77 4.81
CA GLU A 63 3.02 4.18 4.47
C GLU A 63 1.86 4.92 5.12
N PHE A 64 2.04 5.42 6.34
CA PHE A 64 1.05 6.24 7.02
C PHE A 64 0.90 7.61 6.36
N GLU A 65 2.00 8.30 6.09
CA GLU A 65 2.01 9.60 5.41
C GLU A 65 1.41 9.50 4.01
N LYS A 66 1.74 8.43 3.26
CA LYS A 66 1.15 8.17 1.96
C LYS A 66 -0.36 7.97 2.04
N ARG A 67 -0.84 7.18 3.01
CA ARG A 67 -2.29 7.00 3.24
C ARG A 67 -2.98 8.31 3.61
N GLN A 68 -2.34 9.13 4.46
CA GLN A 68 -2.87 10.46 4.78
C GLN A 68 -2.93 11.37 3.55
N ALA A 69 -1.88 11.39 2.72
CA ALA A 69 -1.85 12.19 1.51
C ALA A 69 -2.92 11.76 0.50
N GLU A 70 -3.11 10.44 0.31
CA GLU A 70 -4.19 9.88 -0.51
C GLU A 70 -5.57 10.28 0.04
N GLU A 71 -5.77 10.21 1.36
CA GLU A 71 -7.03 10.60 1.99
C GLU A 71 -7.29 12.12 1.90
N GLN A 72 -6.24 12.95 2.04
CA GLN A 72 -6.33 14.41 1.91
C GLN A 72 -6.54 14.87 0.46
N ALA A 73 -6.08 14.09 -0.52
CA ALA A 73 -6.32 14.38 -1.92
C ALA A 73 -7.80 14.20 -2.33
N ILE A 74 -8.59 13.47 -1.54
CA ILE A 74 -10.01 13.27 -1.77
C ILE A 74 -10.79 14.48 -1.23
N THR A 75 -11.23 15.34 -2.15
CA THR A 75 -11.96 16.56 -1.81
C THR A 75 -13.44 16.33 -1.50
N ASP A 76 -14.04 15.26 -2.04
CA ASP A 76 -15.45 14.94 -1.78
C ASP A 76 -15.61 14.12 -0.46
N PRO A 77 -16.44 14.59 0.49
CA PRO A 77 -16.63 13.91 1.77
C PRO A 77 -17.15 12.47 1.64
N VAL A 78 -18.01 12.19 0.66
CA VAL A 78 -18.60 10.86 0.44
C VAL A 78 -17.56 9.92 -0.16
N GLU A 79 -16.78 10.39 -1.14
CA GLU A 79 -15.65 9.62 -1.69
C GLU A 79 -14.60 9.31 -0.62
N ARG A 80 -14.35 10.23 0.31
CA ARG A 80 -13.43 9.98 1.42
C ARG A 80 -13.93 8.86 2.32
N PHE A 81 -15.22 8.85 2.64
CA PHE A 81 -15.83 7.73 3.36
C PHE A 81 -15.78 6.42 2.56
N ILE A 82 -16.01 6.45 1.25
CA ILE A 82 -15.86 5.28 0.37
C ILE A 82 -14.43 4.72 0.44
N TYR A 83 -13.42 5.58 0.34
CA TYR A 83 -12.00 5.21 0.43
C TYR A 83 -11.69 4.56 1.79
N ASN A 84 -12.21 5.12 2.89
CA ASN A 84 -12.02 4.57 4.24
C ASN A 84 -12.79 3.26 4.48
N PHE A 85 -13.93 3.07 3.83
CA PHE A 85 -14.75 1.86 3.93
C PHE A 85 -14.34 0.73 2.98
N ARG A 86 -13.34 0.94 2.12
CA ARG A 86 -12.95 -0.02 1.08
C ARG A 86 -12.65 -1.43 1.60
N GLU A 87 -12.09 -1.52 2.81
CA GLU A 87 -11.72 -2.78 3.49
C GLU A 87 -12.83 -3.33 4.40
N TYR A 88 -13.94 -2.60 4.58
CA TYR A 88 -15.04 -3.07 5.43
C TYR A 88 -15.77 -4.22 4.74
N SER A 89 -16.15 -5.24 5.51
CA SER A 89 -17.07 -6.29 5.04
C SER A 89 -18.47 -5.73 4.81
N ASP A 90 -19.27 -6.43 4.01
CA ASP A 90 -20.64 -6.01 3.71
C ASP A 90 -21.51 -5.90 4.97
N GLU A 91 -21.30 -6.79 5.95
CA GLU A 91 -21.95 -6.75 7.27
C GLU A 91 -21.62 -5.47 8.03
N LYS A 92 -20.35 -5.05 8.00
CA LYS A 92 -19.89 -3.83 8.67
C LYS A 92 -20.41 -2.58 7.95
N LEU A 93 -20.53 -2.61 6.63
CA LEU A 93 -21.18 -1.54 5.86
C LEU A 93 -22.66 -1.42 6.22
N GLN A 94 -23.35 -2.54 6.38
CA GLN A 94 -24.75 -2.56 6.79
C GLN A 94 -24.93 -1.97 8.21
N GLN A 95 -24.01 -2.27 9.14
CA GLN A 95 -24.00 -1.65 10.47
C GLN A 95 -23.82 -0.12 10.42
N VAL A 96 -23.02 0.40 9.49
CA VAL A 96 -22.86 1.86 9.29
C VAL A 96 -24.17 2.49 8.81
N ILE A 97 -24.87 1.82 7.91
CA ILE A 97 -26.16 2.27 7.36
C ILE A 97 -27.22 2.35 8.46
N ASP A 98 -27.33 1.29 9.25
CA ASP A 98 -28.37 1.13 10.27
C ASP A 98 -28.04 1.87 11.58
N GLY A 99 -26.75 2.15 11.82
CA GLY A 99 -26.25 2.80 13.01
C GLY A 99 -26.74 4.25 13.15
N ARG A 100 -27.24 4.62 14.32
CA ARG A 100 -27.69 6.00 14.61
C ARG A 100 -26.56 7.01 14.81
N GLY A 101 -25.34 6.54 15.10
CA GLY A 101 -24.17 7.37 15.38
C GLY A 101 -23.38 7.83 14.14
N TYR A 102 -23.79 7.45 12.93
CA TYR A 102 -23.09 7.80 11.69
C TYR A 102 -23.72 8.99 10.99
N VAL A 103 -22.87 9.87 10.46
CA VAL A 103 -23.29 11.03 9.66
C VAL A 103 -23.94 10.60 8.33
N PRO A 104 -24.84 11.42 7.75
CA PRO A 104 -25.55 11.08 6.50
C PRO A 104 -24.61 10.72 5.33
N GLU A 105 -23.47 11.40 5.23
CA GLU A 105 -22.45 11.20 4.19
C GLU A 105 -21.84 9.80 4.30
N ALA A 106 -21.52 9.35 5.52
CA ALA A 106 -21.02 8.01 5.79
C ALA A 106 -22.07 6.93 5.42
N LYS A 107 -23.34 7.17 5.71
CA LYS A 107 -24.42 6.25 5.32
C LYS A 107 -24.59 6.18 3.81
N LYS A 108 -24.49 7.31 3.12
CA LYS A 108 -24.56 7.39 1.65
C LYS A 108 -23.38 6.65 1.02
N ALA A 109 -22.16 6.85 1.51
CA ALA A 109 -20.96 6.15 1.08
C ALA A 109 -21.09 4.62 1.25
N ALA A 110 -21.53 4.15 2.41
CA ALA A 110 -21.72 2.73 2.68
C ALA A 110 -22.76 2.09 1.73
N LYS A 111 -23.89 2.78 1.47
CA LYS A 111 -24.89 2.33 0.49
C LYS A 111 -24.33 2.25 -0.92
N GLN A 112 -23.61 3.27 -1.38
CA GLN A 112 -22.99 3.28 -2.71
C GLN A 112 -21.96 2.15 -2.86
N LEU A 113 -21.14 1.91 -1.84
CA LEU A 113 -20.13 0.86 -1.88
C LEU A 113 -20.76 -0.54 -1.92
N LEU A 114 -21.79 -0.80 -1.11
CA LEU A 114 -22.56 -2.05 -1.16
C LEU A 114 -23.24 -2.26 -2.51
N TYR A 115 -23.84 -1.20 -3.06
CA TYR A 115 -24.48 -1.25 -4.36
C TYR A 115 -23.46 -1.60 -5.46
N ARG A 116 -22.31 -0.92 -5.50
CA ARG A 116 -21.21 -1.21 -6.45
C ARG A 116 -20.70 -2.65 -6.34
N ARG A 117 -20.54 -3.18 -5.13
CA ARG A 117 -20.10 -4.57 -4.93
C ARG A 117 -21.11 -5.59 -5.42
N ARG A 118 -22.40 -5.31 -5.25
CA ARG A 118 -23.48 -6.25 -5.56
C ARG A 118 -23.87 -6.26 -7.03
N TYR A 119 -23.85 -5.12 -7.68
CA TYR A 119 -24.34 -4.96 -9.05
C TYR A 119 -23.24 -4.68 -10.07
N GLY A 120 -22.01 -4.39 -9.62
CA GLY A 120 -20.95 -3.87 -10.48
C GLY A 120 -21.27 -2.46 -10.98
N GLU A 121 -20.24 -1.68 -11.30
CA GLU A 121 -20.34 -0.69 -12.37
C GLU A 121 -19.98 -1.38 -13.69
#